data_AF-A0AAD8CML9-F1
#
_entry.id   AF-A0AAD8CML9-F1
#
_cell.length_a   1.000
_cell.length_b   1.000
_cell.length_c   1.000
_cell.angle_alpha   90.00
_cell.angle_beta   90.00
_cell.angle_gamma   90.00
#
_symmetry.space_group_name_H-M   'P 1'
#
loop_
_entity.id
_entity.type
_entity.pdbx_description
1 polymer ?
#
loop_
_entity_poly.entity_id
_entity_poly.type
_entity_poly.pdbx_seq_one_letter_code
_entity_poly.pdbx_strand_id
1 'polypeptide(L)'
;MAPKDIANQTALILNCLFKDEPKSSARTYKKSAKLVYPQGNAGLVSDGVEDDDSFDPVIIADQLRNIADQYNKDVLQPLMDQFVGQAQAAAGDQLAAMFSQTVDTLSKNWVSQGGDVRQEMCALKAATALGLYARKKCPELTASVRNAMAQFLNTRLAGWIVHQGGWGQVAAE
;
A
#
# COMPACT_ATOMS: atom_id res chain seq x y z
N MET A 1 -2.62 13.67 20.71
CA MET A 1 -2.32 12.77 19.58
C MET A 1 -1.23 13.42 18.75
N ALA A 2 -0.03 12.86 18.71
CA ALA A 2 0.98 13.32 17.75
C ALA A 2 0.43 13.08 16.33
N PRO A 3 0.65 13.98 15.37
CA PRO A 3 0.26 13.72 13.99
C PRO A 3 0.98 12.45 13.53
N LYS A 4 0.22 11.41 13.18
CA LYS A 4 0.78 10.20 12.56
C LYS A 4 1.53 10.67 11.31
N ASP A 5 2.84 10.45 11.27
CA ASP A 5 3.65 10.85 10.13
C ASP A 5 3.38 9.89 8.97
N ILE A 6 2.36 10.22 8.17
CA ILE A 6 1.91 9.41 7.03
C ILE A 6 3.03 9.21 6.01
N ALA A 7 3.95 10.17 5.87
CA ALA A 7 5.08 10.05 4.97
C ALA A 7 6.04 8.93 5.41
N ASN A 8 6.40 8.91 6.69
CA ASN A 8 7.21 7.84 7.29
C ASN A 8 6.52 6.48 7.21
N GLN A 9 5.21 6.43 7.52
CA GLN A 9 4.43 5.20 7.41
C GLN A 9 4.38 4.66 5.97
N THR A 10 4.15 5.55 5.00
CA THR A 10 4.15 5.22 3.57
C THR A 10 5.50 4.66 3.13
N ALA A 11 6.61 5.26 3.57
CA ALA A 11 7.95 4.77 3.27
C ALA A 11 8.19 3.35 3.83
N LEU A 12 7.71 3.06 5.04
CA LEU A 12 7.81 1.72 5.66
C LEU A 12 7.00 0.68 4.89
N ILE A 13 5.76 1.00 4.52
CA ILE A 13 4.89 0.11 3.73
C ILE A 13 5.52 -0.18 2.39
N LEU A 14 5.99 0.85 1.66
CA LEU A 14 6.62 0.66 0.36
C LEU A 14 7.91 -0.15 0.47
N ASN A 15 8.68 0.00 1.55
CA ASN A 15 9.83 -0.86 1.79
C ASN A 15 9.42 -2.33 1.93
N CYS A 16 8.35 -2.62 2.68
CA CYS A 16 7.80 -3.98 2.78
C CYS A 16 7.23 -4.49 1.46
N LEU A 17 6.56 -3.62 0.69
CA LEU A 17 5.92 -3.95 -0.58
C LEU A 17 6.94 -4.33 -1.65
N PHE A 18 8.05 -3.58 -1.74
CA PHE A 18 9.06 -3.72 -2.78
C PHE A 18 10.24 -4.62 -2.43
N LYS A 19 10.49 -4.93 -1.14
CA LYS A 19 11.50 -5.94 -0.76
C LYS A 19 11.22 -7.27 -1.47
N ASP A 20 12.29 -7.88 -2.00
CA ASP A 20 12.29 -9.27 -2.44
C ASP A 20 11.88 -10.16 -1.25
N GLU A 21 10.93 -11.06 -1.49
CA GLU A 21 10.62 -12.13 -0.55
C GLU A 21 11.91 -12.91 -0.25
N PRO A 22 12.36 -13.03 1.01
CA PRO A 22 13.07 -14.25 1.36
C PRO A 22 12.05 -15.38 1.22
N LYS A 23 12.25 -16.25 0.22
CA LYS A 23 11.52 -17.50 0.08
C LYS A 23 11.37 -18.17 1.45
N SER A 24 10.13 -18.39 1.86
CA SER A 24 9.72 -19.34 2.89
C SER A 24 10.35 -19.18 4.29
N SER A 25 9.52 -18.77 5.24
CA SER A 25 9.23 -19.68 6.36
C SER A 25 7.92 -19.26 7.01
N ALA A 26 6.93 -20.15 6.89
CA ALA A 26 5.79 -20.33 7.77
C ALA A 26 5.52 -19.18 8.76
N ARG A 27 4.75 -18.16 8.37
CA ARG A 27 3.98 -17.40 9.35
C ARG A 27 2.65 -18.09 9.54
N THR A 28 2.69 -19.14 10.36
CA THR A 28 1.51 -19.58 11.10
C THR A 28 0.93 -18.34 11.78
N TYR A 29 -0.21 -17.86 11.31
CA TYR A 29 -1.05 -16.96 12.07
C TYR A 29 -1.50 -17.71 13.32
N LYS A 30 -0.67 -17.71 14.38
CA LYS A 30 -1.18 -17.93 15.72
C LYS A 30 -1.97 -16.68 16.06
N LYS A 31 -3.24 -16.69 15.65
CA LYS A 31 -4.31 -16.01 16.37
C LYS A 31 -4.05 -16.28 17.85
N SER A 32 -3.71 -15.24 18.59
CA SER A 32 -3.34 -15.29 19.99
C SER A 32 -4.46 -15.96 20.78
N ALA A 33 -4.36 -17.28 20.93
CA ALA A 33 -5.13 -18.02 21.90
C ALA A 33 -4.71 -17.48 23.27
N LYS A 34 -5.67 -16.84 23.94
CA LYS A 34 -5.72 -16.56 25.38
C LYS A 34 -4.74 -17.43 26.16
N LEU A 35 -3.62 -16.86 26.57
CA LEU A 35 -2.90 -17.36 27.74
C LEU A 35 -3.56 -16.74 28.97
N VAL A 36 -4.48 -17.52 29.54
CA VAL A 36 -4.98 -17.34 30.90
C VAL A 36 -3.79 -17.55 31.84
N TYR A 37 -3.38 -16.50 32.55
CA TYR A 37 -2.53 -16.63 33.74
C TYR A 37 -3.43 -16.89 34.96
N PRO A 38 -3.16 -17.90 35.80
CA PRO A 38 -3.77 -17.98 37.11
C PRO A 38 -2.96 -17.14 38.12
N GLN A 39 -3.68 -16.18 38.72
CA GLN A 39 -3.62 -15.77 40.13
C GLN A 39 -2.42 -14.94 40.64
N GLY A 40 -2.72 -13.73 41.13
CA GLY A 40 -1.80 -12.97 41.98
C GLY A 40 -2.09 -11.48 42.19
N ASN A 41 -3.25 -11.15 42.77
CA ASN A 41 -3.61 -9.92 43.51
C ASN A 41 -2.57 -8.77 43.66
N ALA A 42 -2.88 -7.58 43.11
CA ALA A 42 -2.79 -6.26 43.78
C ALA A 42 -3.07 -5.14 42.75
N GLY A 43 -4.02 -4.26 43.08
CA GLY A 43 -4.61 -3.32 42.15
C GLY A 43 -3.68 -2.20 41.66
N LEU A 44 -3.98 -1.75 40.44
CA LEU A 44 -4.06 -0.35 40.03
C LEU A 44 -4.97 -0.35 38.79
N VAL A 45 -6.19 0.15 38.95
CA VAL A 45 -7.03 0.59 37.83
C VAL A 45 -6.33 1.79 37.22
N SER A 46 -5.65 1.58 36.10
CA SER A 46 -5.25 2.66 35.20
C SER A 46 -6.33 2.77 34.13
N ASP A 47 -7.15 3.79 34.29
CA ASP A 47 -8.07 4.35 33.30
C ASP A 47 -7.31 4.84 32.06
N GLY A 48 -7.79 4.49 30.86
CA GLY A 48 -7.40 5.01 29.53
C GLY A 48 -5.95 4.74 29.10
N VAL A 49 -5.63 4.13 27.96
CA VAL A 49 -6.25 4.13 26.64
C VAL A 49 -5.81 2.81 25.99
N GLU A 50 -6.75 2.06 25.40
CA GLU A 50 -6.39 1.03 24.44
C GLU A 50 -5.77 1.73 23.23
N ASP A 51 -4.45 1.87 23.22
CA ASP A 51 -3.68 2.17 22.01
C ASP A 51 -3.87 0.96 21.07
N ASP A 52 -4.98 0.97 20.33
CA ASP A 52 -5.22 0.12 19.16
C ASP A 52 -4.33 0.62 18.00
N ASP A 53 -3.03 0.62 18.27
CA ASP A 53 -1.94 1.03 17.39
C ASP A 53 -1.63 -0.10 16.39
N SER A 54 -2.68 -0.57 15.70
CA SER A 54 -2.64 -1.65 14.71
C SER A 54 -2.04 -1.18 13.37
N PHE A 55 -0.89 -0.51 13.42
CA PHE A 55 -0.09 -0.19 12.24
C PHE A 55 1.03 -1.23 12.08
N ASP A 56 0.80 -2.24 11.26
CA ASP A 56 1.84 -3.18 10.82
C ASP A 56 2.13 -2.98 9.32
N PRO A 57 3.28 -2.41 8.94
CA PRO A 57 3.61 -2.13 7.54
C PRO A 57 3.76 -3.41 6.70
N VAL A 58 4.01 -4.57 7.32
CA VAL A 58 4.06 -5.86 6.62
C VAL A 58 2.65 -6.33 6.28
N ILE A 59 1.72 -6.26 7.23
CA ILE A 59 0.32 -6.65 7.02
C ILE A 59 -0.33 -5.74 5.99
N ILE A 60 -0.13 -4.42 6.11
CA ILE A 60 -0.65 -3.44 5.15
C ILE A 60 -0.09 -3.69 3.74
N ALA A 61 1.22 -3.94 3.62
CA ALA A 61 1.83 -4.26 2.33
C ALA A 61 1.26 -5.56 1.74
N ASP A 62 0.96 -6.57 2.56
CA ASP A 62 0.33 -7.82 2.12
C ASP A 62 -1.10 -7.61 1.62
N GLN A 63 -1.90 -6.82 2.34
CA GLN A 63 -3.24 -6.43 1.92
C GLN A 63 -3.21 -5.68 0.59
N LEU A 64 -2.30 -4.72 0.43
CA LEU A 64 -2.09 -4.01 -0.83
C LEU A 64 -1.73 -4.98 -1.98
N ARG A 65 -0.90 -6.00 -1.75
CA ARG A 65 -0.62 -7.05 -2.75
C ARG A 65 -1.87 -7.83 -3.13
N ASN A 66 -2.63 -8.30 -2.15
CA ASN A 66 -3.86 -9.05 -2.39
C ASN A 66 -4.89 -8.24 -3.19
N ILE A 67 -4.96 -6.94 -2.95
CA ILE A 67 -5.83 -6.04 -3.71
C ILE A 67 -5.30 -5.80 -5.13
N ALA A 68 -3.98 -5.64 -5.29
CA ALA A 68 -3.35 -5.52 -6.60
C ALA A 68 -3.45 -6.81 -7.44
N ASP A 69 -3.51 -7.99 -6.82
CA ASP A 69 -3.71 -9.26 -7.54
C ASP A 69 -5.15 -9.48 -8.01
N GLN A 70 -6.14 -8.83 -7.38
CA GLN A 70 -7.52 -8.77 -7.86
C GLN A 70 -7.69 -7.88 -9.11
N TYR A 71 -6.63 -7.19 -9.52
CA TYR A 71 -6.62 -6.37 -10.71
C TYR A 71 -6.76 -7.20 -11.98
N ASN A 72 -7.68 -6.80 -12.86
CA ASN A 72 -7.90 -7.50 -14.13
C ASN A 72 -6.73 -7.24 -15.09
N LYS A 73 -5.80 -8.20 -15.13
CA LYS A 73 -4.54 -8.11 -15.86
C LYS A 73 -4.80 -7.90 -17.36
N ASP A 74 -5.78 -8.56 -17.96
CA ASP A 74 -5.99 -8.51 -19.42
C ASP A 74 -6.40 -7.14 -19.97
N VAL A 75 -7.14 -6.34 -19.20
CA VAL A 75 -7.65 -5.04 -19.69
C VAL A 75 -6.61 -3.93 -19.52
N LEU A 76 -5.78 -4.03 -18.49
CA LEU A 76 -4.99 -2.91 -18.00
C LEU A 76 -3.47 -3.14 -18.14
N GLN A 77 -3.05 -4.37 -18.41
CA GLN A 77 -1.70 -4.72 -18.81
C GLN A 77 -1.15 -3.88 -19.98
N PRO A 78 -1.88 -3.56 -21.08
CA PRO A 78 -1.31 -2.74 -22.15
C PRO A 78 -0.85 -1.35 -21.67
N LEU A 79 -1.58 -0.73 -20.74
CA LEU A 79 -1.21 0.56 -20.14
C LEU A 79 0.03 0.43 -19.24
N MET A 80 0.16 -0.69 -18.53
CA MET A 80 1.31 -0.96 -17.67
C MET A 80 2.56 -1.33 -18.47
N ASP A 81 2.43 -2.10 -19.55
CA ASP A 81 3.51 -2.38 -20.50
C ASP A 81 3.99 -1.10 -21.20
N GLN A 82 3.07 -0.22 -21.59
CA GLN A 82 3.42 1.09 -22.12
C GLN A 82 4.21 1.92 -21.09
N PHE A 83 3.75 1.98 -19.84
CA PHE A 83 4.47 2.67 -18.77
C PHE A 83 5.88 2.10 -18.60
N VAL A 84 6.04 0.77 -18.53
CA VAL A 84 7.34 0.12 -18.36
C VAL A 84 8.29 0.44 -19.51
N GLY A 85 7.81 0.38 -20.76
CA GLY A 85 8.63 0.73 -21.93
C GLY A 85 9.07 2.19 -21.95
N GLN A 86 8.23 3.12 -21.49
CA GLN A 86 8.57 4.55 -21.40
C GLN A 86 9.43 4.87 -20.17
N ALA A 87 9.23 4.14 -19.07
CA ALA A 87 9.93 4.34 -17.81
C ALA A 87 11.44 4.11 -17.91
N GLN A 88 11.89 3.23 -18.80
CA GLN A 88 13.31 2.97 -19.03
C GLN A 88 14.06 4.19 -19.61
N ALA A 89 13.36 5.04 -20.37
CA ALA A 89 13.94 6.23 -21.00
C ALA A 89 13.68 7.52 -20.20
N ALA A 90 12.92 7.46 -19.11
CA ALA A 90 12.48 8.63 -18.37
C ALA A 90 13.41 8.99 -17.21
N ALA A 91 13.67 10.29 -17.06
CA ALA A 91 14.33 10.82 -15.87
C ALA A 91 13.37 10.84 -14.66
N GLY A 92 13.90 10.92 -13.43
CA GLY A 92 13.12 10.77 -12.18
C GLY A 92 11.80 11.54 -12.12
N ASP A 93 11.79 12.84 -12.42
CA ASP A 93 10.55 13.66 -12.40
C ASP A 93 9.57 13.27 -13.52
N GLN A 94 10.08 12.91 -14.70
CA GLN A 94 9.25 12.41 -15.80
C GLN A 94 8.61 11.08 -15.43
N LEU A 95 9.35 10.21 -14.73
CA LEU A 95 8.83 8.95 -14.24
C LEU A 95 7.71 9.14 -13.22
N ALA A 96 7.85 10.09 -12.28
CA ALA A 96 6.81 10.40 -11.30
C ALA A 96 5.54 10.96 -11.95
N ALA A 97 5.69 11.84 -12.95
CA ALA A 97 4.57 12.36 -13.72
C ALA A 97 3.87 11.27 -14.53
N MET A 98 4.62 10.44 -15.26
CA MET A 98 4.07 9.30 -15.99
C MET A 98 3.36 8.31 -15.07
N PHE A 99 3.98 7.96 -13.94
CA PHE A 99 3.37 7.07 -12.94
C PHE A 99 2.02 7.60 -12.50
N SER A 100 1.95 8.89 -12.15
CA SER A 100 0.71 9.54 -11.72
C SER A 100 -0.37 9.53 -12.82
N GLN A 101 0.01 9.79 -14.08
CA GLN A 101 -0.90 9.79 -15.22
C GLN A 101 -1.42 8.38 -15.55
N THR A 102 -0.55 7.38 -15.50
CA THR A 102 -0.93 5.99 -15.70
C THR A 102 -1.89 5.57 -14.59
N VAL A 103 -1.59 5.85 -13.32
CA VAL A 103 -2.47 5.54 -12.18
C VAL A 103 -3.85 6.21 -12.30
N ASP A 104 -3.91 7.48 -12.73
CA ASP A 104 -5.19 8.17 -12.96
C ASP A 104 -6.02 7.48 -14.06
N THR A 105 -5.36 7.10 -15.16
CA THR A 105 -5.99 6.38 -16.28
C THR A 105 -6.49 5.00 -15.84
N LEU A 106 -5.68 4.27 -15.09
CA LEU A 106 -6.04 2.96 -14.53
C LEU A 106 -7.20 3.09 -13.54
N SER A 107 -7.16 4.09 -12.65
CA SER A 107 -8.20 4.37 -11.66
C SER A 107 -9.55 4.66 -12.33
N LYS A 108 -9.57 5.55 -13.34
CA LYS A 108 -10.79 5.88 -14.11
C LYS A 108 -11.39 4.69 -14.84
N ASN A 109 -10.54 3.87 -15.47
CA ASN A 109 -11.01 2.64 -16.12
C ASN A 109 -11.61 1.67 -15.11
N TRP A 110 -11.06 1.62 -13.90
CA TRP A 110 -11.54 0.72 -12.86
C TRP A 110 -12.84 1.18 -12.22
N VAL A 111 -12.99 2.48 -11.93
CA VAL A 111 -14.27 3.08 -11.48
C VAL A 111 -15.39 2.84 -12.52
N SER A 112 -15.04 2.84 -13.81
CA SER A 112 -16.00 2.60 -14.88
C SER A 112 -16.45 1.12 -14.99
N GLN A 113 -15.71 0.19 -14.37
CA GLN A 113 -15.97 -1.26 -14.40
C GLN A 113 -16.46 -1.83 -13.06
N GLY A 114 -16.10 -1.20 -11.93
CA GLY A 114 -16.49 -1.59 -10.58
C GLY A 114 -17.37 -0.52 -9.96
N GLY A 115 -18.63 -0.84 -9.68
CA GLY A 115 -19.57 0.08 -9.04
C GLY A 115 -19.08 0.62 -7.69
N ASP A 116 -19.34 1.91 -7.46
CA ASP A 116 -19.25 2.67 -6.21
C ASP A 116 -17.96 2.49 -5.37
N VAL A 117 -16.81 2.33 -6.03
CA VAL A 117 -15.50 2.42 -5.36
C VAL A 117 -15.02 3.88 -5.39
N ARG A 118 -14.66 4.43 -4.22
CA ARG A 118 -14.13 5.80 -4.08
C ARG A 118 -12.88 5.98 -4.97
N GLN A 119 -12.79 7.14 -5.64
CA GLN A 119 -11.72 7.45 -6.60
C GLN A 119 -10.31 7.28 -6.00
N GLU A 120 -10.14 7.64 -4.73
CA GLU A 120 -8.89 7.53 -3.98
C GLU A 120 -8.50 6.07 -3.73
N MET A 121 -9.49 5.22 -3.44
CA MET A 121 -9.28 3.79 -3.29
C MET A 121 -8.87 3.18 -4.63
N CYS A 122 -9.59 3.47 -5.73
CA CYS A 122 -9.17 3.04 -7.07
C CYS A 122 -7.76 3.51 -7.44
N ALA A 123 -7.39 4.74 -7.06
CA ALA A 123 -6.04 5.27 -7.28
C ALA A 123 -4.98 4.52 -6.46
N LEU A 124 -5.25 4.20 -5.19
CA LEU A 124 -4.34 3.40 -4.36
C LEU A 124 -4.12 2.01 -4.96
N LYS A 125 -5.21 1.35 -5.33
CA LYS A 125 -5.16 0.01 -5.91
C LYS A 125 -4.40 0.01 -7.24
N ALA A 126 -4.67 0.99 -8.11
CA ALA A 126 -3.96 1.17 -9.37
C ALA A 126 -2.47 1.49 -9.18
N ALA A 127 -2.11 2.37 -8.23
CA ALA A 127 -0.72 2.67 -7.89
C ALA A 127 0.04 1.41 -7.43
N THR A 128 -0.61 0.60 -6.60
CA THR A 128 -0.04 -0.64 -6.09
C THR A 128 0.16 -1.67 -7.20
N ALA A 129 -0.85 -1.85 -8.05
CA ALA A 129 -0.76 -2.74 -9.21
C ALA A 129 0.37 -2.30 -10.16
N LEU A 130 0.45 -1.01 -10.50
CA LEU A 130 1.48 -0.46 -11.37
C LEU A 130 2.88 -0.65 -10.78
N GLY A 131 3.05 -0.35 -9.49
CA GLY A 131 4.31 -0.52 -8.78
C GLY A 131 4.81 -1.98 -8.77
N LEU A 132 3.92 -2.92 -8.45
CA LEU A 132 4.25 -4.35 -8.43
C LEU A 132 4.52 -4.92 -9.83
N TYR A 133 3.76 -4.47 -10.83
CA TYR A 133 3.97 -4.87 -12.23
C TYR A 133 5.32 -4.39 -12.75
N ALA A 134 5.64 -3.12 -12.53
CA ALA A 134 6.91 -2.53 -12.95
C ALA A 134 8.10 -3.21 -12.25
N ARG A 135 8.00 -3.51 -10.96
CA ARG A 135 9.00 -4.31 -10.24
C ARG A 135 9.23 -5.68 -10.89
N LYS A 136 8.15 -6.36 -11.30
CA LYS A 136 8.22 -7.70 -11.90
C LYS A 136 8.81 -7.69 -13.32
N LYS A 137 8.53 -6.65 -14.10
CA LYS A 137 8.94 -6.54 -15.52
C LYS A 137 10.29 -5.86 -15.70
N CYS A 138 10.57 -4.81 -14.93
CA CYS A 138 11.81 -4.04 -14.96
C CYS A 138 12.34 -3.84 -13.53
N PRO A 139 12.98 -4.88 -12.95
CA PRO A 139 13.53 -4.81 -11.59
C PRO A 139 14.56 -3.68 -11.43
N GLU A 140 15.25 -3.29 -12.51
CA GLU A 140 16.19 -2.16 -12.56
C GLU A 140 15.54 -0.81 -12.20
N LEU A 141 14.25 -0.63 -12.50
CA LEU A 141 13.52 0.61 -12.24
C LEU A 141 12.83 0.61 -10.87
N THR A 142 12.96 -0.45 -10.09
CA THR A 142 12.26 -0.64 -8.82
C THR A 142 12.46 0.53 -7.87
N ALA A 143 13.69 1.05 -7.74
CA ALA A 143 13.99 2.17 -6.86
C ALA A 143 13.27 3.45 -7.31
N SER A 144 13.28 3.73 -8.61
CA SER A 144 12.67 4.91 -9.22
C SER A 144 11.14 4.84 -9.17
N VAL A 145 10.56 3.67 -9.46
CA VAL A 145 9.11 3.41 -9.35
C VAL A 145 8.64 3.52 -7.90
N ARG A 146 9.41 2.98 -6.95
CA ARG A 146 9.11 3.13 -5.52
C ARG A 146 9.09 4.59 -5.11
N ASN A 147 10.03 5.40 -5.60
CA ASN A 147 10.07 6.84 -5.31
C ASN A 147 8.87 7.57 -5.92
N ALA A 148 8.55 7.29 -7.18
CA ALA A 148 7.37 7.82 -7.86
C ALA A 148 6.07 7.46 -7.12
N MET A 149 5.94 6.21 -6.67
CA MET A 149 4.80 5.75 -5.87
C MET A 149 4.74 6.46 -4.52
N ALA A 150 5.87 6.64 -3.82
CA ALA A 150 5.92 7.37 -2.56
C ALA A 150 5.47 8.83 -2.74
N GLN A 151 5.96 9.50 -3.78
CA GLN A 151 5.54 10.86 -4.10
C GLN A 151 4.05 10.92 -4.42
N PHE A 152 3.53 10.01 -5.24
CA PHE A 152 2.10 9.96 -5.55
C PHE A 152 1.25 9.78 -4.29
N LEU A 153 1.56 8.81 -3.44
CA LEU A 153 0.82 8.54 -2.21
C LEU A 153 0.86 9.73 -1.25
N ASN A 154 2.04 10.32 -1.05
CA ASN A 154 2.20 11.44 -0.12
C ASN A 154 1.59 12.76 -0.63
N THR A 155 1.50 12.96 -1.94
CA THR A 155 0.94 14.20 -2.52
C THR A 155 -0.56 14.11 -2.76
N ARG A 156 -1.05 12.95 -3.25
CA ARG A 156 -2.46 12.77 -3.62
C ARG A 156 -3.29 12.09 -2.54
N LEU A 157 -2.74 11.09 -1.86
CA LEU A 157 -3.53 10.25 -0.95
C LEU A 157 -3.31 10.55 0.53
N ALA A 158 -2.26 11.28 0.92
CA ALA A 158 -1.95 11.55 2.33
C ALA A 158 -3.15 12.15 3.09
N GLY A 159 -3.80 13.17 2.51
CA GLY A 159 -4.98 13.80 3.14
C GLY A 159 -6.15 12.82 3.31
N TRP A 160 -6.39 11.99 2.29
CA TRP A 160 -7.43 10.95 2.35
C TRP A 160 -7.08 9.86 3.37
N ILE A 161 -5.84 9.40 3.42
CA ILE A 161 -5.36 8.39 4.40
C ILE A 161 -5.55 8.91 5.82
N VAL A 162 -5.20 10.18 6.09
CA VAL A 162 -5.46 10.80 7.40
C VAL A 162 -6.97 10.82 7.69
N HIS A 163 -7.80 11.19 6.72
CA HIS A 163 -9.25 11.24 6.89
C HIS A 163 -9.87 9.86 7.16
N GLN A 164 -9.35 8.78 6.57
CA GLN A 164 -9.79 7.42 6.86
C GLN A 164 -9.33 6.91 8.24
N GLY A 165 -8.50 7.66 8.99
CA GLY A 165 -7.96 7.23 10.28
C GLY A 165 -6.56 6.59 10.23
N GLY A 166 -5.93 6.60 9.05
CA GLY A 166 -4.58 6.10 8.79
C GLY A 166 -4.54 4.86 7.90
N TRP A 167 -3.33 4.37 7.66
CA TRP A 167 -3.09 3.23 6.77
C TRP A 167 -3.77 1.92 7.19
N GLY A 168 -3.94 1.69 8.50
CA GLY A 168 -4.62 0.48 9.00
C GLY A 168 -6.09 0.40 8.61
N GLN A 169 -6.78 1.55 8.50
CA GLN A 169 -8.17 1.62 8.06
C GLN A 169 -8.28 1.51 6.53
N VAL A 170 -7.37 2.18 5.81
CA VAL A 170 -7.30 2.15 4.34
C VAL A 170 -7.06 0.74 3.81
N ALA A 171 -6.21 -0.05 4.47
CA ALA A 171 -5.88 -1.39 4.02
C ALA A 171 -6.93 -2.46 4.41
N ALA A 172 -7.88 -2.11 5.27
CA ALA A 172 -8.94 -3.00 5.76
C ALA A 172 -10.27 -2.87 4.98
N GLU A 173 -10.40 -1.89 4.07
CA GLU A 173 -11.52 -1.76 3.12
C GLU A 173 -11.48 -2.82 2.02
#